data_AF-A0A9E2L0T5-F1
#
_entry.id   AF-A0A9E2L0T5-F1
#
_cell.length_a   1.000
_cell.length_b   1.000
_cell.length_c   1.000
_cell.angle_alpha   90.00
_cell.angle_beta   90.00
_cell.angle_gamma   90.00
#
_symmetry.space_group_name_H-M   'P 1'
#
loop_
_entity.id
_entity.type
_entity.pdbx_description
1 polymer ?
#
loop_
_entity_poly.entity_id
_entity_poly.type
_entity_poly.pdbx_seq_one_letter_code
_entity_poly.pdbx_strand_id
1 'polypeptide(L)'
;MIDYRQSGVDVEEGYRAVDKYKAHAKRTGIPGVLNGLGSFAGMFEVPAGMKEPVMVSGTDGVGTKLDIAFALKKYDTVGIDCVAMSVNDILCTGARPLYFLDYIACGKLDASVAADLVKGVADGCVESRCALLGGETAEMPGFYDEGKYDVAGFGVGIAEKKDIITGEHIT
;
A
#
# COMPACT_ATOMS: atom_id res chain seq x y z
N MET A 1 17.54 -19.60 -25.53
CA MET A 1 16.97 -18.24 -25.42
C MET A 1 16.38 -18.19 -24.02
N ILE A 2 16.97 -17.38 -23.13
CA ILE A 2 16.51 -17.27 -21.74
C ILE A 2 15.23 -16.43 -21.79
N ASP A 3 14.10 -17.06 -21.47
CA ASP A 3 12.81 -16.40 -21.35
C ASP A 3 12.67 -15.85 -19.92
N TYR A 4 12.03 -14.69 -19.74
CA TYR A 4 11.72 -14.12 -18.42
C TYR A 4 10.85 -15.09 -17.59
N ARG A 5 10.09 -15.95 -18.27
CA ARG A 5 9.36 -17.07 -17.65
C ARG A 5 10.28 -18.13 -17.04
N GLN A 6 11.51 -18.28 -17.53
CA GLN A 6 12.51 -19.21 -16.96
C GLN A 6 13.19 -18.67 -15.71
N SER A 7 13.14 -17.35 -15.45
CA SER A 7 13.37 -16.78 -14.11
C SER A 7 12.16 -16.94 -13.19
N GLY A 8 11.09 -17.57 -13.67
CA GLY A 8 9.87 -17.90 -12.93
C GLY A 8 8.91 -16.72 -12.72
N VAL A 9 8.99 -15.69 -13.56
CA VAL A 9 8.06 -14.55 -13.56
C VAL A 9 6.98 -14.77 -14.62
N ASP A 10 5.71 -14.80 -14.23
CA ASP A 10 4.56 -14.91 -15.14
C ASP A 10 3.97 -13.54 -15.48
N VAL A 11 4.41 -13.00 -16.63
CA VAL A 11 4.02 -11.67 -17.11
C VAL A 11 2.52 -11.57 -17.41
N GLU A 12 1.87 -12.68 -17.82
CA GLU A 12 0.44 -12.68 -18.12
C GLU A 12 -0.40 -12.55 -16.83
N GLU A 13 -0.03 -13.28 -15.78
CA GLU A 13 -0.67 -13.13 -14.45
C GLU A 13 -0.42 -11.73 -13.87
N GLY A 14 0.77 -11.16 -14.09
CA GLY A 14 1.08 -9.76 -13.75
C GLY A 14 0.09 -8.77 -14.36
N TYR A 15 -0.16 -8.85 -15.67
CA TYR A 15 -1.14 -7.97 -16.34
C TYR A 15 -2.56 -8.16 -15.82
N ARG A 16 -2.98 -9.41 -15.59
CA ARG A 16 -4.30 -9.70 -15.02
C ARG A 16 -4.47 -9.12 -13.62
N ALA A 17 -3.42 -9.16 -12.80
CA ALA A 17 -3.43 -8.59 -11.47
C ALA A 17 -3.56 -7.07 -11.53
N VAL A 18 -2.73 -6.40 -12.33
CA VAL A 18 -2.74 -4.93 -12.52
C VAL A 18 -4.10 -4.39 -12.97
N ASP A 19 -4.79 -5.09 -13.87
CA ASP A 19 -6.12 -4.65 -14.31
C ASP A 19 -7.17 -4.70 -13.20
N LYS A 20 -7.08 -5.68 -12.28
CA LYS A 20 -7.91 -5.71 -11.06
C LYS A 20 -7.50 -4.61 -10.08
N TYR A 21 -6.20 -4.35 -9.92
CA TYR A 21 -5.68 -3.33 -9.01
C TYR A 21 -6.20 -1.94 -9.36
N LYS A 22 -6.21 -1.59 -10.66
CA LYS A 22 -6.69 -0.28 -11.16
C LYS A 22 -8.11 0.03 -10.67
N ALA A 23 -9.01 -0.95 -10.66
CA ALA A 23 -10.37 -0.77 -10.19
C ALA A 23 -10.43 -0.43 -8.69
N HIS A 24 -9.62 -1.14 -7.88
CA HIS A 24 -9.53 -0.91 -6.44
C HIS A 24 -8.81 0.40 -6.09
N ALA A 25 -7.76 0.76 -6.82
CA ALA A 25 -7.03 2.01 -6.58
C ALA A 25 -7.87 3.24 -6.95
N LYS A 26 -8.63 3.20 -8.06
CA LYS A 26 -9.41 4.34 -8.55
C LYS A 26 -10.39 4.91 -7.52
N ARG A 27 -11.02 4.06 -6.71
CA ARG A 27 -11.97 4.49 -5.66
C ARG A 27 -11.32 5.16 -4.45
N THR A 28 -10.00 5.05 -4.30
CA THR A 28 -9.25 5.70 -3.20
C THR A 28 -8.91 7.17 -3.52
N GLY A 29 -9.19 7.62 -4.76
CA GLY A 29 -8.82 8.96 -5.21
C GLY A 29 -9.41 10.08 -4.36
N ILE A 30 -8.54 10.99 -3.92
CA ILE A 30 -8.90 12.20 -3.17
C ILE A 30 -8.35 13.44 -3.89
N PRO A 31 -8.81 14.67 -3.56
CA PRO A 31 -8.22 15.89 -4.08
C PRO A 31 -6.70 15.94 -3.83
N GLY A 32 -5.94 16.29 -4.87
CA GLY A 32 -4.48 16.34 -4.86
C GLY A 32 -3.81 15.21 -5.65
N VAL A 33 -4.51 14.11 -5.96
CA VAL A 33 -3.97 13.07 -6.86
C VAL A 33 -3.86 13.63 -8.29
N LEU A 34 -2.65 13.60 -8.87
CA LEU A 34 -2.37 14.17 -10.18
C LEU A 34 -2.37 13.15 -11.33
N ASN A 35 -2.28 11.86 -11.00
CA ASN A 35 -2.26 10.78 -11.98
C ASN A 35 -2.82 9.46 -11.42
N GLY A 36 -3.13 8.52 -12.31
CA GLY A 36 -3.68 7.22 -11.94
C GLY A 36 -2.64 6.09 -11.85
N LEU A 37 -3.06 4.98 -11.26
CA LEU A 37 -2.28 3.74 -11.16
C LEU A 37 -1.91 3.20 -12.56
N GLY A 38 -0.64 2.77 -12.72
CA GLY A 38 -0.05 2.40 -14.02
C GLY A 38 0.83 3.47 -14.65
N SER A 39 1.00 4.61 -13.98
CA SER A 39 2.05 5.59 -14.30
C SER A 39 3.40 5.15 -13.70
N PHE A 40 4.53 5.63 -14.25
CA PHE A 40 5.88 5.33 -13.74
C PHE A 40 6.07 5.67 -12.24
N ALA A 41 5.38 6.69 -11.76
CA ALA A 41 5.39 7.10 -10.36
C ALA A 41 4.04 7.75 -10.03
N GLY A 42 3.65 7.68 -8.76
CA GLY A 42 2.49 8.39 -8.24
C GLY A 42 2.80 9.84 -7.89
N MET A 43 1.90 10.77 -8.19
CA MET A 43 2.07 12.20 -7.93
C MET A 43 0.90 12.75 -7.11
N PHE A 44 1.24 13.44 -6.03
CA PHE A 44 0.28 14.09 -5.13
C PHE A 44 0.68 15.56 -4.90
N GLU A 45 -0.27 16.47 -5.14
CA GLU A 45 -0.09 17.90 -4.94
C GLU A 45 -0.05 18.25 -3.45
N VAL A 46 0.92 19.08 -3.06
CA VAL A 46 0.96 19.63 -1.69
C VAL A 46 -0.24 20.56 -1.50
N PRO A 47 -1.09 20.34 -0.47
CA PRO A 47 -2.28 21.18 -0.24
C PRO A 47 -1.94 22.67 -0.15
N ALA A 48 -2.69 23.49 -0.90
CA ALA A 48 -2.53 24.93 -0.88
C ALA A 48 -2.89 25.54 0.49
N GLY A 49 -2.29 26.70 0.81
CA GLY A 49 -2.60 27.46 2.02
C GLY A 49 -1.83 27.05 3.28
N MET A 50 -0.97 26.03 3.19
CA MET A 50 -0.07 25.66 4.29
C MET A 50 1.09 26.67 4.41
N LYS A 51 1.48 27.01 5.65
CA LYS A 51 2.58 27.95 5.93
C LYS A 51 3.91 27.25 6.08
N GLU A 52 3.96 26.21 6.90
CA GLU A 52 5.16 25.42 7.21
C GLU A 52 4.81 23.93 7.14
N PRO A 53 4.57 23.39 5.93
CA PRO A 53 4.18 21.99 5.76
C PRO A 53 5.32 21.05 6.18
N VAL A 54 4.97 20.04 6.96
CA VAL A 54 5.84 18.94 7.37
C VAL A 54 5.25 17.64 6.86
N MET A 55 6.05 16.88 6.12
CA MET A 55 5.71 15.54 5.65
C MET A 55 6.06 14.52 6.73
N VAL A 56 5.13 13.61 7.02
CA VAL A 56 5.33 12.53 7.99
C VAL A 56 5.16 11.22 7.26
N SER A 57 6.17 10.36 7.29
CA SER A 57 6.16 9.07 6.61
C SER A 57 6.21 7.93 7.63
N GLY A 58 5.47 6.86 7.34
CA GLY A 58 5.50 5.61 8.10
C GLY A 58 5.61 4.42 7.15
N THR A 59 6.22 3.33 7.60
CA THR A 59 6.25 2.08 6.86
C THR A 59 6.07 0.92 7.83
N ASP A 60 5.23 -0.03 7.45
CA ASP A 60 4.98 -1.23 8.24
C ASP A 60 4.49 -2.37 7.34
N GLY A 61 4.56 -3.59 7.84
CA GLY A 61 3.99 -4.77 7.20
C GLY A 61 2.82 -5.34 7.99
N VAL A 62 2.25 -6.44 7.49
CA VAL A 62 1.22 -7.20 8.25
C VAL A 62 1.88 -8.13 9.29
N GLY A 63 3.09 -8.61 9.00
CA GLY A 63 3.79 -9.57 9.83
C GLY A 63 3.14 -10.97 9.84
N THR A 64 3.37 -11.72 10.91
CA THR A 64 2.97 -13.14 11.00
C THR A 64 1.45 -13.39 10.97
N LYS A 65 0.62 -12.35 11.08
CA LYS A 65 -0.84 -12.46 10.86
C LYS A 65 -1.16 -12.96 9.44
N LEU A 66 -0.25 -12.78 8.48
CA LEU A 66 -0.37 -13.35 7.14
C LEU A 66 -0.49 -14.87 7.14
N ASP A 67 0.18 -15.59 8.06
CA ASP A 67 0.05 -17.05 8.14
C ASP A 67 -1.38 -17.50 8.48
N ILE A 68 -2.10 -16.70 9.26
CA ILE A 68 -3.52 -16.95 9.56
C ILE A 68 -4.37 -16.71 8.31
N ALA A 69 -4.11 -15.63 7.57
CA ALA A 69 -4.79 -15.35 6.31
C ALA A 69 -4.60 -16.48 5.29
N PHE A 70 -3.39 -17.06 5.23
CA PHE A 70 -3.07 -18.20 4.36
C PHE A 70 -3.81 -19.47 4.79
N ALA A 71 -3.79 -19.78 6.09
CA ALA A 71 -4.48 -20.95 6.64
C ALA A 71 -6.00 -20.89 6.40
N LEU A 72 -6.59 -19.69 6.48
CA LEU A 72 -8.02 -19.46 6.27
C LEU A 72 -8.38 -19.17 4.80
N LYS A 73 -7.38 -18.99 3.92
CA LYS A 73 -7.54 -18.51 2.54
C LYS A 73 -8.39 -17.25 2.43
N LYS A 74 -8.17 -16.30 3.35
CA LYS A 74 -8.88 -15.01 3.42
C LYS A 74 -7.87 -13.88 3.37
N TYR A 75 -7.74 -13.25 2.21
CA TYR A 75 -6.71 -12.25 1.91
C TYR A 75 -7.25 -10.82 1.86
N ASP A 76 -8.57 -10.65 1.77
CA ASP A 76 -9.23 -9.39 1.46
C ASP A 76 -9.30 -8.37 2.61
N THR A 77 -8.80 -8.75 3.81
CA THR A 77 -8.80 -7.89 5.00
C THR A 77 -7.41 -7.55 5.51
N VAL A 78 -6.37 -8.35 5.19
CA VAL A 78 -5.02 -8.10 5.73
C VAL A 78 -4.35 -6.86 5.12
N GLY A 79 -4.79 -6.44 3.94
CA GLY A 79 -4.39 -5.13 3.39
C GLY A 79 -4.91 -3.96 4.22
N ILE A 80 -6.07 -4.10 4.88
CA ILE A 80 -6.59 -3.07 5.82
C ILE A 80 -5.65 -2.98 7.03
N ASP A 81 -5.23 -4.13 7.56
CA ASP A 81 -4.28 -4.19 8.67
C ASP A 81 -2.96 -3.47 8.32
N CYS A 82 -2.42 -3.73 7.12
CA CYS A 82 -1.20 -3.08 6.64
C CYS A 82 -1.33 -1.55 6.60
N VAL A 83 -2.42 -1.03 6.04
CA VAL A 83 -2.67 0.41 6.00
C VAL A 83 -2.83 0.99 7.39
N ALA A 84 -3.61 0.32 8.25
CA ALA A 84 -3.88 0.78 9.60
C ALA A 84 -2.59 0.92 10.44
N MET A 85 -1.66 -0.02 10.34
CA MET A 85 -0.38 0.04 11.07
C MET A 85 0.41 1.30 10.70
N SER A 86 0.65 1.51 9.40
CA SER A 86 1.40 2.68 8.91
C SER A 86 0.67 4.02 9.12
N VAL A 87 -0.65 4.05 8.93
CA VAL A 87 -1.45 5.29 9.04
C VAL A 87 -1.65 5.70 10.50
N ASN A 88 -1.84 4.75 11.42
CA ASN A 88 -2.02 5.08 12.84
C ASN A 88 -0.77 5.74 13.43
N ASP A 89 0.42 5.31 13.01
CA ASP A 89 1.69 5.95 13.42
C ASP A 89 1.78 7.41 12.94
N ILE A 90 1.34 7.68 11.70
CA ILE A 90 1.26 9.04 11.15
C ILE A 90 0.24 9.89 11.93
N LEU A 91 -0.91 9.31 12.27
CA LEU A 91 -1.96 10.01 13.02
C LEU A 91 -1.49 10.40 14.43
N CYS A 92 -0.62 9.61 15.06
CA CYS A 92 -0.07 9.92 16.38
C CYS A 92 0.74 11.23 16.41
N THR A 93 1.27 11.68 15.27
CA THR A 93 1.99 12.95 15.17
C THR A 93 1.07 14.15 14.93
N GLY A 94 -0.25 13.94 14.84
CA GLY A 94 -1.22 14.96 14.41
C GLY A 94 -1.26 15.20 12.90
N ALA A 95 -0.53 14.40 12.11
CA ALA A 95 -0.51 14.54 10.66
C ALA A 95 -1.74 13.90 10.01
N ARG A 96 -2.30 14.59 9.01
CA ARG A 96 -3.39 14.06 8.19
C ARG A 96 -2.81 13.16 7.09
N PRO A 97 -3.29 11.92 6.92
CA PRO A 97 -2.88 11.06 5.82
C PRO A 97 -3.17 11.70 4.44
N LEU A 98 -2.25 11.52 3.49
CA LEU A 98 -2.40 11.95 2.10
C LEU A 98 -2.51 10.74 1.18
N TYR A 99 -1.48 9.90 1.19
CA TYR A 99 -1.38 8.77 0.28
C TYR A 99 -0.65 7.59 0.90
N PHE A 100 -0.81 6.45 0.25
CA PHE A 100 -0.25 5.17 0.59
C PHE A 100 0.38 4.54 -0.66
N LEU A 101 1.46 3.79 -0.46
CA LEU A 101 2.01 2.87 -1.44
C LEU A 101 2.13 1.47 -0.83
N ASP A 102 1.94 0.45 -1.65
CA ASP A 102 2.12 -0.94 -1.24
C ASP A 102 3.21 -1.65 -2.04
N TYR A 103 3.81 -2.66 -1.42
CA TYR A 103 4.73 -3.58 -2.06
C TYR A 103 4.31 -5.01 -1.71
N ILE A 104 3.95 -5.78 -2.73
CA ILE A 104 3.55 -7.17 -2.59
C ILE A 104 4.67 -8.06 -3.13
N ALA A 105 5.16 -8.98 -2.30
CA ALA A 105 6.11 -10.00 -2.71
C ALA A 105 5.48 -11.38 -2.60
N CYS A 106 5.81 -12.29 -3.51
CA CYS A 106 5.31 -13.67 -3.46
C CYS A 106 6.26 -14.66 -4.13
N GLY A 107 6.11 -15.95 -3.80
CA GLY A 107 6.90 -17.01 -4.44
C GLY A 107 6.40 -17.32 -5.85
N LYS A 108 5.08 -17.32 -6.02
CA LYS A 108 4.39 -17.47 -7.29
C LYS A 108 3.14 -16.60 -7.31
N LEU A 109 2.98 -15.80 -8.35
CA LEU A 109 1.89 -14.85 -8.46
C LEU A 109 0.57 -15.56 -8.82
N ASP A 110 -0.46 -15.28 -8.04
CA ASP A 110 -1.85 -15.58 -8.31
C ASP A 110 -2.60 -14.25 -8.36
N ALA A 111 -3.08 -13.87 -9.55
CA ALA A 111 -3.74 -12.59 -9.76
C ALA A 111 -5.05 -12.42 -8.98
N SER A 112 -5.61 -13.47 -8.39
CA SER A 112 -6.81 -13.37 -7.54
C SER A 112 -6.43 -13.11 -6.08
N VAL A 113 -5.44 -13.84 -5.56
CA VAL A 113 -4.90 -13.60 -4.21
C VAL A 113 -4.35 -12.18 -4.10
N ALA A 114 -3.51 -11.77 -5.06
CA ALA A 114 -2.91 -10.44 -5.02
C ALA A 114 -3.97 -9.33 -5.18
N ALA A 115 -5.01 -9.56 -5.98
CA ALA A 115 -6.12 -8.62 -6.09
C ALA A 115 -6.94 -8.49 -4.80
N ASP A 116 -7.13 -9.57 -4.05
CA ASP A 116 -7.77 -9.51 -2.73
C ASP A 116 -6.91 -8.72 -1.73
N LEU A 117 -5.59 -8.92 -1.73
CA LEU A 117 -4.66 -8.12 -0.90
C LEU A 117 -4.77 -6.63 -1.22
N VAL A 118 -4.68 -6.26 -2.52
CA VAL A 118 -4.82 -4.86 -2.98
C VAL A 118 -6.23 -4.32 -2.71
N LYS A 119 -7.28 -5.13 -2.79
CA LYS A 119 -8.63 -4.74 -2.38
C LYS A 119 -8.63 -4.31 -0.91
N GLY A 120 -8.02 -5.11 -0.02
CA GLY A 120 -7.88 -4.78 1.39
C GLY A 120 -7.09 -3.50 1.62
N VAL A 121 -5.97 -3.31 0.92
CA VAL A 121 -5.17 -2.06 0.99
C VAL A 121 -6.04 -0.87 0.58
N ALA A 122 -6.73 -0.98 -0.54
CA ALA A 122 -7.62 0.08 -1.00
C ALA A 122 -8.82 0.33 -0.05
N ASP A 123 -9.33 -0.71 0.64
CA ASP A 123 -10.36 -0.57 1.67
C ASP A 123 -9.82 0.25 2.84
N GLY A 124 -8.63 -0.10 3.34
CA GLY A 124 -7.93 0.65 4.38
C GLY A 124 -7.63 2.11 3.99
N CYS A 125 -7.24 2.35 2.74
CA CYS A 125 -7.02 3.70 2.22
C CYS A 125 -8.31 4.54 2.22
N VAL A 126 -9.45 3.96 1.79
CA VAL A 126 -10.76 4.63 1.82
C VAL A 126 -11.16 4.96 3.26
N GLU A 127 -11.00 4.03 4.20
CA GLU A 127 -11.29 4.24 5.62
C GLU A 127 -10.39 5.33 6.23
N SER A 128 -9.12 5.34 5.84
CA SER A 128 -8.09 6.30 6.28
C SER A 128 -8.16 7.66 5.56
N ARG A 129 -9.04 7.78 4.54
CA ARG A 129 -9.16 8.97 3.67
C ARG A 129 -7.84 9.37 3.00
N CYS A 130 -7.02 8.40 2.62
CA CYS A 130 -5.81 8.59 1.82
C CYS A 130 -5.93 7.90 0.45
N ALA A 131 -5.17 8.36 -0.54
CA ALA A 131 -5.14 7.70 -1.84
C ALA A 131 -4.16 6.53 -1.85
N LEU A 132 -4.53 5.40 -2.47
CA LEU A 132 -3.56 4.41 -2.92
C LEU A 132 -2.89 4.92 -4.20
N LEU A 133 -1.69 5.46 -4.06
CA LEU A 133 -1.04 6.28 -5.08
C LEU A 133 -0.17 5.47 -6.03
N GLY A 134 0.29 4.30 -5.60
CA GLY A 134 1.08 3.39 -6.40
C GLY A 134 1.44 2.14 -5.60
N GLY A 135 2.04 1.16 -6.27
CA GLY A 135 2.56 -0.02 -5.63
C GLY A 135 3.32 -0.90 -6.62
N GLU A 136 3.89 -1.99 -6.12
CA GLU A 136 4.67 -2.94 -6.92
C GLU A 136 4.33 -4.38 -6.53
N THR A 137 4.41 -5.30 -7.50
CA THR A 137 4.26 -6.73 -7.27
C THR A 137 5.49 -7.47 -7.77
N ALA A 138 6.21 -8.12 -6.87
CA ALA A 138 7.41 -8.89 -7.16
C ALA A 138 7.16 -10.40 -6.99
N GLU A 139 7.32 -11.13 -8.08
CA GLU A 139 7.37 -12.59 -8.07
C GLU A 139 8.82 -13.04 -7.91
N MET A 140 9.14 -13.74 -6.81
CA MET A 140 10.49 -14.15 -6.43
C MET A 140 10.55 -15.65 -6.09
N PRO A 141 10.49 -16.53 -7.12
CA PRO A 141 10.53 -17.97 -6.93
C PRO A 141 11.83 -18.41 -6.25
N GLY A 142 11.72 -19.31 -5.28
CA GLY A 142 12.85 -19.80 -4.49
C GLY A 142 13.33 -18.87 -3.39
N PHE A 143 12.82 -17.63 -3.32
CA PHE A 143 12.97 -16.77 -2.15
C PHE A 143 11.77 -16.91 -1.21
N TYR A 144 10.54 -16.85 -1.77
CA TYR A 144 9.31 -17.14 -1.05
C TYR A 144 8.77 -18.53 -1.43
N ASP A 145 8.21 -19.24 -0.45
CA ASP A 145 7.48 -20.49 -0.70
C ASP A 145 6.23 -20.25 -1.57
N GLU A 146 5.85 -21.24 -2.37
CA GLU A 146 4.62 -21.15 -3.15
C GLU A 146 3.39 -20.95 -2.24
N GLY A 147 2.53 -20.00 -2.62
CA GLY A 147 1.35 -19.63 -1.84
C GLY A 147 1.62 -18.69 -0.67
N LYS A 148 2.88 -18.32 -0.41
CA LYS A 148 3.23 -17.26 0.55
C LYS A 148 3.33 -15.91 -0.13
N TYR A 149 2.84 -14.91 0.58
CA TYR A 149 2.86 -13.50 0.20
C TYR A 149 3.45 -12.68 1.35
N ASP A 150 4.05 -11.56 1.03
CA ASP A 150 4.34 -10.49 1.98
C ASP A 150 3.74 -9.19 1.47
N VAL A 151 3.31 -8.34 2.39
CA VAL A 151 2.71 -7.03 2.09
C VAL A 151 3.36 -6.01 2.99
N ALA A 152 4.14 -5.12 2.36
CA ALA A 152 4.69 -3.94 3.00
C ALA A 152 3.92 -2.69 2.54
N GLY A 153 3.71 -1.78 3.48
CA GLY A 153 3.01 -0.53 3.27
C GLY A 153 3.91 0.67 3.55
N PHE A 154 3.62 1.76 2.85
CA PHE A 154 4.29 3.04 3.03
C PHE A 154 3.25 4.16 2.99
N GLY A 155 3.02 4.78 4.14
CA GLY A 155 2.08 5.90 4.29
C GLY A 155 2.80 7.24 4.32
N VAL A 156 2.16 8.27 3.78
CA VAL A 156 2.60 9.66 3.90
C VAL A 156 1.43 10.54 4.32
N GLY A 157 1.66 11.33 5.36
CA GLY A 157 0.78 12.39 5.83
C GLY A 157 1.45 13.76 5.83
N ILE A 158 0.67 14.77 6.19
CA ILE A 158 1.11 16.16 6.26
C ILE A 158 0.48 16.88 7.44
N ALA A 159 1.24 17.78 8.07
CA ALA A 159 0.76 18.69 9.10
C ALA A 159 1.47 20.04 8.98
N GLU A 160 0.88 21.09 9.58
CA GLU A 160 1.61 22.32 9.86
C GLU A 160 2.63 22.04 10.96
N LYS A 161 3.83 22.60 10.85
CA LYS A 161 4.91 22.41 11.84
C LYS A 161 4.47 22.70 13.28
N LYS A 162 3.65 23.73 13.47
CA LYS A 162 3.12 24.14 14.79
C LYS A 162 2.08 23.16 15.38
N ASP A 163 1.50 22.29 14.56
CA ASP A 163 0.43 21.36 14.95
C ASP A 163 0.99 19.93 15.16
N ILE A 164 2.30 19.71 14.97
CA ILE A 164 2.96 18.43 15.20
C ILE A 164 2.95 18.08 16.70
N ILE A 165 2.53 16.87 17.00
CA ILE A 165 2.51 16.31 18.35
C ILE A 165 3.81 15.52 18.59
N THR A 166 4.62 15.98 19.55
CA THR A 166 5.91 15.34 19.92
C THR A 166 5.88 14.63 21.28
N GLY A 167 4.82 14.82 22.06
CA GLY A 167 4.73 14.34 23.44
C GLY A 167 5.21 15.31 24.51
N GLU A 168 5.91 16.41 24.15
CA GLU A 168 6.45 17.39 25.11
C GLU A 168 5.39 18.08 26.00
N HIS A 169 4.12 18.06 25.58
CA HIS A 169 3.01 18.72 26.27
C HIS A 169 1.86 17.77 26.61
N ILE A 170 2.11 16.45 26.63
CA ILE A 170 1.12 15.44 27.04
C ILE A 170 1.38 15.07 28.51
N THR A 171 0.42 15.35 29.38
CA THR A 171 0.45 15.03 30.82
C THR A 171 -0.55 13.96 31.20
#